data_AF-A0A5J6LHF9-F1
#
_entry.id   AF-A0A5J6LHF9-F1
#
_cell.length_a   1.000
_cell.length_b   1.000
_cell.length_c   1.000
_cell.angle_alpha   90.00
_cell.angle_beta   90.00
_cell.angle_gamma   90.00
#
_symmetry.space_group_name_H-M   'P 1'
#
loop_
_entity.id
_entity.type
_entity.pdbx_description
1 polymer ?
#
loop_
_entity_poly.entity_id
_entity_poly.type
_entity_poly.pdbx_seq_one_letter_code
_entity_poly.pdbx_strand_id
1 'polypeptide(L)'
;MKPLAQLAQELCQLTDAAVNCCKNEDWQKLELYQEQRAVVLQQLRELVEQQPRLDEQTAAEFQEAMLSTRAADQMIQARVKQVRQILLDENSDLLKTRKASRVYQQND
;
A
#
# COMPACT_ATOMS: atom_id res chain seq x y z
N MET A 1 -12.80 12.77 -19.12
CA MET A 1 -12.10 11.56 -18.63
C MET A 1 -10.66 11.60 -19.11
N LYS A 2 -9.69 11.18 -18.29
CA LYS A 2 -8.29 11.05 -18.70
C LYS A 2 -8.12 9.85 -19.65
N PRO A 3 -7.21 9.89 -20.62
CA PRO A 3 -6.85 8.73 -21.46
C PRO A 3 -6.25 7.57 -20.63
N LEU A 4 -6.38 6.33 -21.13
CA LEU A 4 -5.92 5.12 -20.46
C LEU A 4 -4.42 5.18 -20.14
N ALA A 5 -3.59 5.60 -21.10
CA ALA A 5 -2.15 5.73 -20.92
C ALA A 5 -1.78 6.70 -19.79
N GLN A 6 -2.52 7.81 -19.64
CA GLN A 6 -2.28 8.76 -18.55
C GLN A 6 -2.64 8.17 -17.20
N LEU A 7 -3.76 7.45 -17.11
CA LEU A 7 -4.17 6.78 -15.87
C LEU A 7 -3.20 5.64 -15.49
N ALA A 8 -2.70 4.89 -16.47
CA ALA A 8 -1.70 3.84 -16.26
C ALA A 8 -0.37 4.43 -15.74
N GLN A 9 0.09 5.53 -16.34
CA GLN A 9 1.28 6.24 -15.87
C GLN A 9 1.11 6.82 -14.46
N GLU A 10 -0.06 7.42 -14.18
CA GLU A 10 -0.40 7.92 -12.85
C GLU A 10 -0.41 6.79 -11.81
N LEU A 11 -0.97 5.63 -12.15
CA LEU A 11 -0.94 4.45 -11.30
C LEU A 11 0.49 3.98 -10.99
N CYS A 12 1.38 3.98 -11.99
CA CYS A 12 2.80 3.64 -11.78
C CYS A 12 3.47 4.62 -10.80
N GLN A 13 3.30 5.92 -11.01
CA GLN A 13 3.89 6.95 -10.14
C GLN A 13 3.40 6.84 -8.70
N LEU A 14 2.08 6.67 -8.52
CA LEU A 14 1.48 6.49 -7.19
C LEU A 14 1.94 5.19 -6.53
N THR A 15 2.14 4.14 -7.32
CA THR A 15 2.67 2.86 -6.84
C THR A 15 4.11 3.00 -6.35
N ASP A 16 4.98 3.66 -7.11
CA ASP A 16 6.36 3.92 -6.70
C ASP A 16 6.42 4.78 -5.44
N ALA A 17 5.56 5.80 -5.36
CA ALA A 17 5.43 6.64 -4.18
C ALA A 17 4.98 5.83 -2.94
N ALA A 18 3.97 4.97 -3.09
CA ALA A 18 3.50 4.09 -2.02
C ALA A 18 4.60 3.11 -1.56
N VAL A 19 5.34 2.52 -2.50
CA VAL A 19 6.49 1.65 -2.20
C VAL A 19 7.54 2.41 -1.37
N ASN A 20 7.86 3.64 -1.76
CA ASN A 20 8.82 4.47 -1.04
C ASN A 20 8.33 4.87 0.35
N CYS A 21 7.05 5.25 0.51
CA CYS A 21 6.45 5.48 1.82
C CYS A 21 6.52 4.24 2.71
N CYS A 22 6.23 3.06 2.16
CA CYS A 22 6.31 1.80 2.90
C CYS A 22 7.75 1.46 3.35
N LYS A 23 8.76 1.75 2.52
CA LYS A 23 10.18 1.57 2.87
C LYS A 23 10.63 2.53 3.96
N ASN A 24 10.13 3.76 3.92
CA ASN A 24 10.46 4.83 4.87
C ASN A 24 9.55 4.85 6.11
N GLU A 25 8.63 3.89 6.22
CA GLU A 25 7.66 3.79 7.32
C GLU A 25 6.79 5.05 7.51
N ASP A 26 6.58 5.81 6.43
CA ASP A 26 5.67 6.95 6.39
C ASP A 26 4.24 6.44 6.16
N TRP A 27 3.65 5.87 7.21
CA TRP A 27 2.36 5.17 7.15
C TRP A 27 1.20 6.09 6.79
N GLN A 28 1.24 7.35 7.22
CA GLN A 28 0.19 8.32 6.91
C GLN A 28 0.17 8.68 5.42
N LYS A 29 1.35 8.93 4.81
CA LYS A 29 1.40 9.14 3.36
C LYS A 29 1.13 7.87 2.59
N LEU A 30 1.52 6.71 3.11
CA LEU A 30 1.18 5.42 2.50
C LEU A 30 -0.34 5.27 2.37
N GLU A 31 -1.10 5.55 3.43
CA GLU A 31 -2.57 5.49 3.41
C GLU A 31 -3.14 6.44 2.34
N LEU A 32 -2.70 7.69 2.31
CA LEU A 32 -3.11 8.67 1.29
C LEU A 32 -2.86 8.16 -0.14
N TYR A 33 -1.67 7.60 -0.42
CA TYR A 33 -1.38 7.08 -1.76
C TYR A 33 -2.20 5.82 -2.08
N GLN A 34 -2.53 4.97 -1.10
CA GLN A 34 -3.42 3.83 -1.33
C GLN A 34 -4.83 4.29 -1.72
N GLU A 35 -5.36 5.33 -1.08
CA GLU A 35 -6.66 5.92 -1.46
C GLU A 35 -6.64 6.48 -2.88
N GLN A 36 -5.60 7.25 -3.24
CA GLN A 36 -5.44 7.79 -4.59
C GLN A 36 -5.31 6.68 -5.63
N ARG A 37 -4.54 5.63 -5.34
CA ARG A 37 -4.40 4.45 -6.23
C ARG A 37 -5.75 3.75 -6.43
N ALA A 38 -6.56 3.60 -5.38
CA ALA A 38 -7.88 3.00 -5.48
C ALA A 38 -8.81 3.78 -6.43
N VAL A 39 -8.76 5.12 -6.38
CA VAL A 39 -9.52 5.98 -7.30
C VAL A 39 -9.05 5.78 -8.75
N VAL A 40 -7.74 5.78 -9.00
CA VAL A 40 -7.18 5.59 -10.35
C VAL A 40 -7.50 4.19 -10.89
N LEU A 41 -7.39 3.14 -10.06
CA LEU A 41 -7.76 1.77 -10.44
C LEU A 41 -9.24 1.65 -10.80
N GLN A 42 -10.13 2.34 -10.07
CA GLN A 42 -11.54 2.38 -10.39
C GLN A 42 -11.80 3.08 -11.73
N GLN A 43 -11.12 4.21 -12.00
CA GLN A 43 -11.21 4.91 -13.28
C GLN A 43 -10.67 4.08 -14.45
N LEU A 44 -9.56 3.37 -14.25
CA LEU A 44 -9.00 2.45 -15.24
C LEU A 44 -9.98 1.33 -15.57
N ARG A 45 -10.60 0.73 -14.54
CA ARG A 45 -11.62 -0.31 -14.72
C ARG A 45 -12.78 0.21 -15.56
N GLU A 46 -13.35 1.35 -15.20
CA GLU A 46 -14.48 1.96 -15.93
C GLU A 46 -14.11 2.25 -17.39
N LEU A 47 -12.90 2.74 -17.63
CA LEU A 47 -12.44 3.06 -18.98
C LEU A 47 -12.24 1.80 -19.84
N VAL A 48 -11.68 0.73 -19.28
CA VAL A 48 -11.52 -0.56 -19.98
C VAL A 48 -12.88 -1.20 -20.28
N GLU A 49 -13.84 -1.11 -19.36
CA GLU A 49 -15.21 -1.58 -19.58
C GLU A 49 -15.91 -0.80 -20.73
N GLN A 50 -15.62 0.49 -20.87
CA GLN A 50 -16.16 1.34 -21.95
C GLN A 50 -15.42 1.20 -23.29
N GLN A 51 -14.13 0.83 -23.26
CA GLN A 51 -13.27 0.70 -24.43
C GLN A 51 -12.54 -0.65 -24.43
N PRO A 52 -13.22 -1.75 -24.77
CA PRO A 52 -12.66 -3.10 -24.67
C PRO A 52 -11.61 -3.41 -25.76
N ARG A 53 -11.44 -2.54 -26.76
CA ARG A 53 -10.43 -2.70 -27.81
C ARG A 53 -9.36 -1.63 -27.65
N LEU A 54 -8.23 -2.04 -27.11
CA LEU A 54 -7.00 -1.26 -27.06
C LEU A 54 -6.10 -1.66 -28.23
N ASP A 55 -5.30 -0.72 -28.73
CA ASP A 55 -4.17 -1.08 -29.58
C ASP A 55 -3.11 -1.85 -28.77
N GLU A 56 -2.26 -2.59 -29.49
CA GLU A 56 -1.30 -3.51 -28.90
C GLU A 56 -0.29 -2.82 -27.96
N GLN A 57 0.15 -1.61 -28.33
CA GLN A 57 1.10 -0.83 -27.54
C GLN A 57 0.44 -0.37 -26.22
N THR A 58 -0.73 0.25 -26.30
CA THR A 58 -1.48 0.70 -25.12
C THR A 58 -1.84 -0.47 -24.20
N ALA A 59 -2.19 -1.63 -24.75
CA ALA A 59 -2.47 -2.84 -23.98
C ALA A 59 -1.23 -3.35 -23.23
N ALA A 60 -0.06 -3.34 -23.87
CA ALA A 60 1.20 -3.76 -23.25
C ALA A 60 1.61 -2.83 -22.09
N GLU A 61 1.55 -1.51 -22.29
CA GLU A 61 1.87 -0.52 -21.25
C GLU A 61 0.91 -0.64 -20.05
N PHE A 62 -0.38 -0.81 -20.31
CA PHE A 62 -1.37 -1.04 -19.27
C PHE A 62 -1.11 -2.34 -18.51
N GLN A 63 -0.77 -3.42 -19.22
CA GLN A 63 -0.45 -4.70 -18.60
C GLN A 63 0.79 -4.60 -17.71
N GLU A 64 1.84 -3.93 -18.17
CA GLU A 64 3.04 -3.67 -17.37
C GLU A 64 2.72 -2.90 -16.09
N ALA A 65 1.94 -1.82 -16.20
CA ALA A 65 1.50 -1.02 -15.06
C ALA A 65 0.73 -1.89 -14.03
N MET A 66 -0.16 -2.76 -14.49
CA MET A 66 -0.94 -3.64 -13.62
C MET A 66 -0.09 -4.72 -12.94
N LEU A 67 0.88 -5.29 -13.65
CA LEU A 67 1.82 -6.27 -13.08
C LEU A 67 2.71 -5.63 -12.01
N SER A 68 3.27 -4.44 -12.29
CA SER A 68 4.07 -3.68 -11.34
C SER A 68 3.26 -3.32 -10.09
N THR A 69 2.04 -2.82 -10.27
CA THR A 69 1.09 -2.50 -9.20
C THR A 69 0.84 -3.70 -8.29
N ARG A 70 0.58 -4.88 -8.88
CA ARG A 70 0.33 -6.11 -8.12
C ARG A 70 1.54 -6.55 -7.31
N ALA A 71 2.74 -6.48 -7.89
CA ALA A 71 3.98 -6.83 -7.20
C ALA A 71 4.23 -5.88 -6.01
N ALA A 72 4.03 -4.59 -6.21
CA ALA A 72 4.13 -3.58 -5.15
C ALA A 72 3.12 -3.83 -4.02
N ASP A 73 1.87 -4.17 -4.33
CA ASP A 73 0.85 -4.46 -3.32
C ASP A 73 1.23 -5.66 -2.45
N GLN A 74 1.76 -6.72 -3.04
CA GLN A 74 2.24 -7.89 -2.30
C GLN A 74 3.38 -7.52 -1.35
N MET A 75 4.34 -6.73 -1.85
CA MET A 75 5.48 -6.26 -1.05
C MET A 75 5.02 -5.36 0.12
N ILE A 76 4.15 -4.39 -0.14
CA ILE A 76 3.59 -3.48 0.88
C ILE A 76 2.81 -4.29 1.92
N GLN A 77 1.94 -5.20 1.48
CA GLN A 77 1.14 -6.03 2.39
C GLN A 77 2.04 -6.90 3.29
N ALA A 78 3.08 -7.52 2.73
CA ALA A 78 4.03 -8.32 3.50
C ALA A 78 4.74 -7.46 4.56
N ARG A 79 5.21 -6.26 4.18
CA ARG A 79 5.89 -5.35 5.10
C ARG A 79 4.96 -4.85 6.21
N VAL A 80 3.74 -4.42 5.88
CA VAL A 80 2.76 -3.97 6.87
C VAL A 80 2.41 -5.09 7.86
N LYS A 81 2.23 -6.32 7.39
CA LYS A 81 2.00 -7.49 8.27
C LYS A 81 3.17 -7.73 9.22
N GLN A 82 4.39 -7.65 8.71
CA GLN A 82 5.60 -7.81 9.51
C GLN A 82 5.70 -6.75 10.61
N VAL A 83 5.56 -5.47 10.25
CA VAL A 83 5.62 -4.34 11.20
C VAL A 83 4.51 -4.46 12.24
N ARG A 84 3.29 -4.80 11.83
CA ARG A 84 2.17 -5.03 12.76
C ARG A 84 2.49 -6.11 13.78
N GLN A 85 3.12 -7.21 13.37
CA GLN A 85 3.50 -8.28 14.29
C GLN A 85 4.52 -7.79 15.33
N ILE A 86 5.56 -7.07 14.87
CA ILE A 86 6.58 -6.48 15.76
C ILE A 86 5.93 -5.57 16.81
N LEU A 87 5.04 -4.66 16.40
CA LEU A 87 4.37 -3.74 17.32
C LEU A 87 3.47 -4.46 18.33
N LEU A 88 2.83 -5.57 17.94
CA LEU A 88 2.03 -6.39 18.86
C LEU A 88 2.89 -7.09 19.90
N ASP A 89 4.04 -7.60 19.48
CA ASP A 89 5.00 -8.27 20.38
C ASP A 89 5.60 -7.26 21.38
N GLU A 90 6.03 -6.08 20.90
CA GLU A 90 6.52 -4.99 21.75
C GLU A 90 5.46 -4.51 22.75
N ASN A 91 4.20 -4.39 22.32
CA ASN A 91 3.10 -4.00 23.21
C ASN A 91 2.87 -5.04 24.32
N SER A 92 2.88 -6.33 23.96
CA SER A 92 2.77 -7.43 24.91
C SER A 92 3.87 -7.36 25.98
N ASP A 93 5.12 -7.09 25.58
CA ASP A 93 6.25 -6.99 26.51
C ASP A 93 6.19 -5.74 27.39
N LEU A 94 5.73 -4.60 26.85
CA LEU A 94 5.43 -3.40 27.64
C LEU A 94 4.35 -3.66 28.70
N LEU A 95 3.29 -4.42 28.36
CA LEU A 95 2.24 -4.79 29.29
C LEU A 95 2.75 -5.70 30.41
N LYS A 96 3.60 -6.69 30.10
CA LYS A 96 4.24 -7.55 31.10
C LYS A 96 5.12 -6.72 32.04
N THR A 97 5.93 -5.81 31.49
CA THR A 97 6.80 -4.93 32.25
C THR A 97 6.00 -4.03 33.20
N ARG A 98 4.92 -3.40 32.71
CA ARG A 98 4.02 -2.59 33.55
C ARG A 98 3.38 -3.40 34.68
N LYS A 99 2.99 -4.64 34.43
CA LYS A 99 2.46 -5.53 35.48
C LYS A 99 3.53 -5.83 36.52
N ALA A 100 4.75 -6.16 36.11
CA ALA A 100 5.85 -6.41 37.04
C ALA A 100 6.16 -5.17 37.90
N SER A 101 6.29 -3.98 37.30
CA SER A 101 6.56 -2.74 38.02
C SER A 101 5.47 -2.40 39.06
N ARG A 102 4.19 -2.67 38.75
CA ARG A 102 3.10 -2.47 39.72
C ARG A 102 3.21 -3.40 40.92
N VAL A 103 3.62 -4.65 40.72
CA VAL A 103 3.82 -5.61 41.83
C VAL A 103 4.97 -5.15 42.73
N TYR A 104 6.06 -4.64 42.16
CA TYR A 104 7.16 -4.11 42.95
C TYR A 104 6.78 -2.83 43.72
N GLN A 105 6.04 -1.90 43.12
CA GLN A 105 5.57 -0.67 43.79
C GLN A 105 4.51 -0.88 44.87
N GLN A 106 3.81 -2.02 44.88
CA GLN A 106 2.82 -2.35 45.92
C GLN A 106 3.42 -3.08 47.13
N ASN A 107 4.68 -3.51 47.03
CA ASN A 107 5.38 -4.23 48.09
C ASN A 107 6.42 -3.36 48.83
N ASP A 108 6.50 -2.07 48.51
CA ASP A 108 7.18 -1.00 49.27
C ASP A 108 6.14 -0.11 49.98
#